data_AF-A0A539CUU8-F1
#
_entry.id   AF-A0A539CUU8-F1
#
_cell.length_a   1.000
_cell.length_b   1.000
_cell.length_c   1.000
_cell.angle_alpha   90.00
_cell.angle_beta   90.00
_cell.angle_gamma   90.00
#
_symmetry.space_group_name_H-M   'P 1'
#
loop_
_entity.id
_entity.type
_entity.pdbx_description
1 polymer ?
#
loop_
_entity_poly.entity_id
_entity_poly.type
_entity_poly.pdbx_seq_one_letter_code
_entity_poly.pdbx_strand_id
1 'polypeptide(L)'
;MQLFLPWHRAYLYNFEMAMRDRVPGVTLPWWDWTLRPPRQSGIPSVFAVPKAGNQPNPLATFRINLPNTNPSLVRNTKRHPGVPDDLPTQSQVDDVLSRTDWNDFTDAIEDVHDACTVGFRATWEWLAPRLSILYSGHIMR
;
A
#
# COMPACT_ATOMS: atom_id res chain seq x y z
N MET A 1 0.88 3.31 20.58
CA MET A 1 -0.39 2.57 20.78
C MET A 1 -0.44 1.52 19.68
N GLN A 2 -0.33 0.23 20.00
CA GLN A 2 -0.08 -0.85 19.02
C GLN A 2 -1.36 -1.32 18.32
N LEU A 3 -2.04 -0.40 17.65
CA LEU A 3 -3.21 -0.72 16.85
C LEU A 3 -2.90 -0.77 15.35
N PHE A 4 -1.63 -0.64 14.95
CA PHE A 4 -1.21 -0.69 13.56
C PHE A 4 -1.74 -1.95 12.85
N LEU A 5 -1.31 -3.15 13.25
CA LEU A 5 -1.74 -4.39 12.59
C LEU A 5 -3.25 -4.67 12.70
N PRO A 6 -3.89 -4.59 13.89
CA PRO A 6 -5.32 -4.89 14.00
C PRO A 6 -6.19 -3.92 13.19
N TRP A 7 -5.86 -2.63 13.20
CA TRP A 7 -6.61 -1.62 12.46
C TRP A 7 -6.47 -1.83 10.95
N HIS A 8 -5.25 -2.04 10.44
CA HIS A 8 -5.02 -2.29 9.01
C HIS A 8 -5.71 -3.57 8.53
N ARG A 9 -5.68 -4.65 9.31
CA ARG A 9 -6.40 -5.89 8.97
C ARG A 9 -7.91 -5.67 8.86
N ALA A 10 -8.50 -4.94 9.81
CA ALA A 10 -9.92 -4.62 9.78
C ALA A 10 -10.26 -3.71 8.58
N TYR A 11 -9.42 -2.73 8.27
CA TYR A 11 -9.60 -1.87 7.10
C TYR A 11 -9.60 -2.68 5.79
N LEU A 12 -8.58 -3.54 5.58
CA LEU A 12 -8.46 -4.33 4.35
C LEU A 12 -9.61 -5.31 4.18
N TYR A 13 -10.05 -5.95 5.27
CA TYR A 13 -11.23 -6.81 5.25
C TYR A 13 -12.46 -6.05 4.75
N ASN A 14 -12.76 -4.89 5.34
CA ASN A 14 -13.91 -4.07 4.93
C ASN A 14 -13.78 -3.57 3.49
N PHE A 15 -12.57 -3.24 3.04
CA PHE A 15 -12.32 -2.85 1.67
C PHE A 15 -12.58 -4.00 0.67
N GLU A 16 -12.11 -5.21 0.98
CA GLU A 16 -12.38 -6.40 0.17
C GLU A 16 -13.87 -6.74 0.13
N MET A 17 -14.59 -6.62 1.25
CA MET A 17 -16.05 -6.79 1.28
C MET A 17 -16.74 -5.80 0.35
N ALA A 18 -16.39 -4.50 0.42
CA ALA A 18 -16.96 -3.48 -0.44
C ALA A 18 -16.69 -3.71 -1.94
N MET A 19 -15.55 -4.31 -2.29
CA MET A 19 -15.27 -4.73 -3.66
C MET A 19 -16.11 -5.95 -4.07
N ARG A 20 -16.26 -6.95 -3.19
CA ARG A 20 -17.07 -8.15 -3.44
C ARG A 20 -18.54 -7.85 -3.62
N ASP A 21 -19.06 -6.83 -2.96
CA ASP A 21 -20.43 -6.33 -3.17
C ASP A 21 -20.66 -5.85 -4.61
N ARG A 22 -19.60 -5.48 -5.34
CA ARG A 22 -19.67 -5.04 -6.74
C ARG A 22 -19.26 -6.14 -7.72
N VAL A 23 -18.24 -6.93 -7.38
CA VAL A 23 -17.72 -8.01 -8.21
C VAL A 23 -17.58 -9.25 -7.33
N PRO A 24 -18.59 -10.14 -7.32
CA PRO A 24 -18.53 -11.37 -6.54
C PRO A 24 -17.27 -12.19 -6.87
N GLY A 25 -16.57 -12.65 -5.84
CA GLY A 25 -15.36 -13.47 -5.99
C GLY A 25 -14.04 -12.68 -6.15
N VAL A 26 -14.08 -11.35 -6.25
CA VAL A 26 -12.84 -10.55 -6.25
C VAL A 26 -12.13 -10.67 -4.89
N THR A 27 -10.81 -10.70 -4.92
CA THR A 27 -9.92 -10.66 -3.75
C THR A 27 -8.96 -9.49 -3.90
N LEU A 28 -8.48 -8.95 -2.78
CA LEU A 28 -7.39 -7.98 -2.85
C LEU A 28 -6.11 -8.66 -3.34
N PRO A 29 -5.54 -8.25 -4.49
CA PRO A 29 -4.26 -8.76 -4.92
C PRO A 29 -3.18 -8.26 -3.97
N TRP A 30 -2.13 -9.07 -3.81
CA TRP A 30 -0.93 -8.65 -3.10
C TRP A 30 0.29 -8.66 -4.03
N TRP A 31 1.25 -7.78 -3.75
CA TRP A 31 2.50 -7.60 -4.46
C TRP A 31 3.68 -7.89 -3.53
N ASP A 32 4.43 -8.94 -3.85
CA ASP A 32 5.67 -9.26 -3.19
C ASP A 32 6.82 -8.37 -3.69
N TRP A 33 7.30 -7.46 -2.85
CA TRP A 33 8.44 -6.60 -3.18
C TRP A 33 9.79 -7.21 -2.80
N THR A 34 9.84 -8.28 -2.01
CA THR A 34 11.12 -8.86 -1.56
C THR A 34 11.75 -9.73 -2.64
N LEU A 35 10.93 -10.26 -3.55
CA LEU A 35 11.37 -11.08 -4.68
C LEU A 35 12.14 -10.26 -5.72
N ARG A 36 13.10 -10.94 -6.36
CA ARG A 36 13.64 -10.53 -7.66
C ARG A 36 12.80 -11.15 -8.78
N PRO A 37 12.48 -10.44 -9.88
CA PRO A 37 12.83 -9.04 -10.20
C PRO A 37 11.94 -7.90 -9.60
N PRO A 38 10.79 -8.12 -8.91
CA PRO A 38 9.96 -7.04 -8.38
C PRO A 38 10.70 -5.92 -7.64
N ARG A 39 11.61 -6.29 -6.74
CA ARG A 39 12.45 -5.33 -6.00
C ARG A 39 13.21 -4.37 -6.91
N GLN A 40 13.65 -4.84 -8.09
CA GLN A 40 14.43 -4.03 -9.03
C GLN A 40 13.58 -3.32 -10.08
N SER A 41 12.35 -3.80 -10.29
CA SER A 41 11.46 -3.31 -11.35
C SER A 41 10.53 -2.18 -10.88
N GLY A 42 10.47 -1.92 -9.57
CA GLY A 42 9.61 -0.92 -8.96
C GLY A 42 8.16 -1.39 -8.86
N ILE A 43 7.21 -0.43 -8.76
CA ILE A 43 5.79 -0.78 -8.67
C ILE A 43 5.32 -1.60 -9.88
N PRO A 44 4.40 -2.56 -9.68
CA PRO A 44 3.75 -3.25 -10.78
C PRO A 44 3.12 -2.26 -11.77
N SER A 45 3.27 -2.54 -13.07
CA SER A 45 2.80 -1.66 -14.15
C SER A 45 1.30 -1.35 -14.08
N VAL A 46 0.50 -2.25 -13.50
CA VAL A 46 -0.93 -2.03 -13.23
C VAL A 46 -1.21 -0.78 -12.39
N PHE A 47 -0.25 -0.31 -11.59
CA PHE A 47 -0.36 0.92 -10.81
C PHE A 47 0.22 2.15 -11.52
N ALA A 48 0.91 1.97 -12.66
CA ALA A 48 1.59 3.04 -13.39
C ALA A 48 0.93 3.38 -14.74
N VAL A 49 0.32 2.40 -15.40
CA VAL A 49 -0.27 2.60 -16.73
C VAL A 49 -1.55 3.44 -16.66
N PRO A 50 -1.71 4.49 -17.47
CA PRO A 50 -2.84 5.42 -17.36
C PRO A 50 -4.18 4.82 -17.80
N LYS A 51 -4.15 3.71 -18.56
CA LYS A 51 -5.34 3.07 -19.11
C LYS A 51 -5.31 1.56 -18.88
N ALA A 52 -6.49 1.00 -18.62
CA ALA A 52 -6.76 -0.43 -18.63
C ALA A 52 -7.64 -0.72 -19.86
N GLY A 53 -7.04 -1.23 -20.93
CA GLY A 53 -7.67 -1.26 -22.25
C GLY A 53 -7.94 0.16 -22.76
N ASN A 54 -9.19 0.43 -23.13
CA ASN A 54 -9.61 1.77 -23.62
C ASN A 54 -10.10 2.70 -22.51
N GLN A 55 -10.17 2.24 -21.25
CA GLN A 55 -10.70 3.01 -20.13
C GLN A 55 -9.58 3.57 -19.24
N PRO A 56 -9.79 4.72 -18.57
CA PRO A 56 -8.87 5.22 -17.54
C PRO A 56 -8.66 4.17 -16.45
N ASN A 57 -7.40 3.98 -16.03
CA ASN A 57 -7.07 3.01 -15.00
C ASN A 57 -7.28 3.60 -13.60
N PRO A 58 -8.25 3.10 -12.81
CA PRO A 58 -8.51 3.61 -11.46
C PRO A 58 -7.37 3.30 -10.47
N LEU A 59 -6.49 2.33 -10.79
CA LEU A 59 -5.34 1.98 -9.96
C LEU A 59 -4.12 2.89 -10.19
N ALA A 60 -4.08 3.62 -11.31
CA ALA A 60 -3.00 4.55 -11.61
C ALA A 60 -3.24 5.95 -11.01
N THR A 61 -4.48 6.41 -11.02
CA THR A 61 -4.84 7.71 -10.43
C THR A 61 -6.28 7.69 -9.92
N PHE A 62 -6.51 8.39 -8.81
CA PHE A 62 -7.81 8.60 -8.23
C PHE A 62 -8.03 10.09 -7.95
N ARG A 63 -9.24 10.59 -8.20
CA ARG A 63 -9.60 11.98 -7.89
C ARG A 63 -10.11 12.08 -6.46
N ILE A 64 -9.34 12.73 -5.61
CA ILE A 64 -9.80 13.17 -4.29
C ILE A 64 -10.70 14.39 -4.49
N ASN A 65 -11.89 14.36 -3.90
CA ASN A 65 -12.86 15.44 -3.99
C ASN A 65 -13.42 15.78 -2.59
N LEU A 66 -12.64 16.52 -1.81
CA LEU A 66 -13.02 16.98 -0.47
C LEU A 66 -12.98 18.51 -0.44
N PRO A 67 -14.00 19.19 -0.99
CA PRO A 67 -13.98 20.64 -1.13
C PRO A 67 -14.08 21.37 0.22
N ASN A 68 -14.67 20.73 1.23
CA ASN A 68 -15.01 21.31 2.53
C ASN A 68 -13.94 21.10 3.62
N THR A 69 -12.76 20.57 3.26
CA THR A 69 -11.60 20.52 4.18
C THR A 69 -10.88 21.87 4.20
N ASN A 70 -10.10 22.14 5.24
CA ASN A 70 -9.25 23.33 5.31
C ASN A 70 -7.76 22.93 5.40
N PRO A 71 -6.95 23.11 4.34
CA PRO A 71 -7.32 23.61 3.02
C PRO A 71 -8.18 22.61 2.22
N SER A 72 -8.85 23.11 1.18
CA SER A 72 -9.63 22.28 0.26
C SER A 72 -8.75 21.25 -0.41
N LEU A 73 -9.19 19.99 -0.42
CA LEU A 73 -8.43 18.88 -0.99
C LEU A 73 -9.14 18.31 -2.21
N VAL A 74 -8.94 18.97 -3.35
CA VAL A 74 -9.44 18.53 -4.66
C VAL A 74 -8.25 18.33 -5.60
N ARG A 75 -7.81 17.08 -5.77
CA ARG A 75 -6.64 16.75 -6.60
C ARG A 75 -6.67 15.31 -7.07
N ASN A 76 -5.96 15.02 -8.15
CA ASN A 76 -5.69 13.66 -8.56
C ASN A 76 -4.47 13.11 -7.80
N THR A 77 -4.53 11.87 -7.34
CA THR A 77 -3.36 11.19 -6.78
C THR A 77 -2.34 10.93 -7.88
N LYS A 78 -1.06 11.02 -7.55
CA LYS A 78 0.04 10.67 -8.45
C LYS A 78 0.87 9.58 -7.79
N ARG A 79 1.44 8.67 -8.58
CA ARG A 79 2.46 7.73 -8.14
C ARG A 79 3.83 8.34 -8.38
N HIS A 80 4.73 8.19 -7.43
CA HIS A 80 6.09 8.69 -7.56
C HIS A 80 7.05 7.62 -7.03
N PRO A 81 7.23 6.53 -7.77
CA PRO A 81 8.17 5.50 -7.37
C PRO A 81 9.57 6.09 -7.24
N GLY A 82 10.22 5.81 -6.11
CA GLY A 82 11.62 6.03 -5.88
C GLY A 82 12.48 4.97 -6.58
N VAL A 83 13.73 4.85 -6.18
CA VAL A 83 14.65 3.87 -6.78
C VAL A 83 14.24 2.48 -6.28
N PRO A 84 13.95 1.52 -7.18
CA PRO A 84 13.45 0.20 -6.77
C PRO A 84 14.35 -0.53 -5.74
N ASP A 85 15.67 -0.38 -5.86
CA ASP A 85 16.63 -1.04 -4.96
C ASP A 85 16.63 -0.52 -3.51
N ASP A 86 15.91 0.57 -3.21
CA ASP A 86 15.73 1.11 -1.86
C ASP A 86 14.63 0.39 -1.06
N LEU A 87 13.90 -0.54 -1.66
CA LEU A 87 12.87 -1.32 -0.97
C LEU A 87 13.49 -2.27 0.09
N PRO A 88 12.79 -2.52 1.21
CA PRO A 88 13.24 -3.47 2.22
C PRO A 88 13.61 -4.83 1.62
N THR A 89 14.67 -5.42 2.15
CA THR A 89 15.19 -6.73 1.73
C THR A 89 14.48 -7.88 2.44
N GLN A 90 14.57 -9.09 1.88
CA GLN A 90 14.08 -10.30 2.56
C GLN A 90 14.74 -10.50 3.94
N SER A 91 16.03 -10.20 4.07
CA SER A 91 16.72 -10.31 5.38
C SER A 91 16.15 -9.38 6.45
N GLN A 92 15.66 -8.19 6.07
CA GLN A 92 14.99 -7.29 7.00
C GLN A 92 13.61 -7.84 7.40
N VAL A 93 12.89 -8.47 6.46
CA VAL A 93 11.63 -9.15 6.78
C VAL A 93 11.87 -10.33 7.73
N ASP A 94 12.90 -11.14 7.47
CA ASP A 94 13.26 -12.28 8.33
C ASP A 94 13.65 -11.82 9.74
N ASP A 95 14.34 -10.68 9.88
CA ASP A 95 14.66 -10.07 11.17
C ASP A 95 13.38 -9.66 11.94
N VAL A 96 12.42 -9.03 11.28
CA VAL A 96 11.12 -8.69 11.88
C VAL A 96 10.38 -9.97 12.31
N LEU A 97 10.35 -11.01 11.46
CA LEU A 97 9.68 -12.27 11.77
C LEU A 97 10.34 -13.06 12.91
N SER A 98 11.62 -12.76 13.21
CA SER A 98 12.33 -13.38 14.33
C SER A 98 11.99 -12.78 15.70
N ARG A 99 11.29 -11.63 15.75
CA ARG A 99 10.92 -10.94 16.98
C ARG A 99 9.86 -11.74 17.74
N THR A 100 10.14 -12.02 19.02
CA THR A 100 9.24 -12.80 19.88
C THR A 100 8.39 -11.95 20.80
N ASP A 101 8.80 -10.71 21.07
CA ASP A 101 7.98 -9.73 21.80
C ASP A 101 7.02 -9.03 20.82
N TRP A 102 5.77 -8.91 21.23
CA TRP A 102 4.72 -8.36 20.38
C TRP A 102 4.92 -6.86 20.09
N ASN A 103 5.46 -6.11 21.03
CA ASN A 103 5.69 -4.67 20.87
C ASN A 103 6.84 -4.46 19.90
N ASP A 104 7.96 -5.16 20.13
CA ASP A 104 9.13 -5.11 19.25
C ASP A 104 8.80 -5.55 17.83
N PHE A 105 7.98 -6.60 17.68
CA PHE A 105 7.48 -7.03 16.37
C PHE A 105 6.62 -5.96 15.70
N THR A 106 5.68 -5.35 16.45
CA THR A 106 4.76 -4.34 15.91
C THR A 106 5.50 -3.07 15.48
N ASP A 107 6.48 -2.62 16.26
CA ASP A 107 7.28 -1.45 15.92
C ASP A 107 8.17 -1.74 14.69
N ALA A 108 8.83 -2.91 14.66
CA ALA A 108 9.71 -3.28 13.56
C ALA A 108 8.97 -3.50 12.23
N ILE A 109 7.72 -4.02 12.26
CA ILE A 109 6.92 -4.19 11.04
C ILE A 109 6.35 -2.86 10.53
N GLU A 110 6.05 -1.90 11.42
CA GLU A 110 5.66 -0.55 11.06
C GLU A 110 6.82 0.18 10.35
N ASP A 111 8.05 0.03 10.84
CA ASP A 111 9.25 0.58 10.20
C ASP A 111 9.47 0.03 8.78
N VAL A 112 9.33 -1.29 8.59
CA VAL A 112 9.45 -1.92 7.26
C VAL A 112 8.34 -1.46 6.32
N HIS A 113 7.12 -1.29 6.83
CA HIS A 113 5.99 -0.74 6.06
C HIS A 113 6.27 0.70 5.62
N ASP A 114 6.80 1.54 6.51
CA ASP A 114 7.09 2.94 6.23
C ASP A 114 8.25 3.10 5.25
N ALA A 115 9.28 2.28 5.36
CA ALA A 115 10.37 2.24 4.38
C ALA A 115 9.88 1.89 2.97
N CYS A 116 8.96 0.92 2.85
CA CYS A 116 8.29 0.61 1.59
C CYS A 116 7.54 1.85 1.06
N THR A 117 6.86 2.60 1.92
CA THR A 117 6.13 3.84 1.56
C THR A 117 7.05 4.98 1.13
N VAL A 118 8.19 5.18 1.81
CA VAL A 118 9.18 6.23 1.50
C VAL A 118 9.88 5.96 0.17
N GLY A 119 10.09 4.70 -0.19
CA GLY A 119 10.50 4.26 -1.53
C GLY A 119 9.52 4.65 -2.65
N PHE A 120 8.34 5.24 -2.35
CA PHE A 120 7.34 5.74 -3.31
C PHE A 120 7.04 7.25 -3.18
N ARG A 121 8.02 8.07 -2.79
CA ARG A 121 7.85 9.51 -2.45
C ARG A 121 7.17 10.34 -3.55
N ALA A 122 5.85 10.52 -3.46
CA ALA A 122 5.23 11.85 -3.27
C ALA A 122 3.75 11.81 -2.86
N THR A 123 3.45 12.74 -1.93
CA THR A 123 2.15 13.25 -1.47
C THR A 123 1.27 12.33 -0.60
N TRP A 124 1.86 11.79 0.48
CA TRP A 124 1.11 11.09 1.54
C TRP A 124 0.82 11.92 2.80
N GLU A 125 1.15 13.22 2.83
CA GLU A 125 1.11 13.99 4.08
C GLU A 125 -0.26 14.22 4.74
N TRP A 126 -1.41 13.83 4.17
CA TRP A 126 -2.71 14.14 4.83
C TRP A 126 -3.85 13.12 4.67
N LEU A 127 -3.61 11.88 4.21
CA LEU A 127 -4.71 10.92 3.95
C LEU A 127 -4.37 9.43 4.21
N ALA A 128 -3.56 9.14 5.22
CA ALA A 128 -3.34 7.76 5.68
C ALA A 128 -4.63 6.94 5.96
N PRO A 129 -5.82 7.51 6.28
CA PRO A 129 -7.00 6.68 6.53
C PRO A 129 -7.84 6.25 5.31
N ARG A 130 -7.61 6.80 4.10
CA ARG A 130 -8.65 6.73 3.03
C ARG A 130 -8.20 6.38 1.61
N LEU A 131 -6.94 6.03 1.36
CA LEU A 131 -6.50 5.64 0.02
C LEU A 131 -5.40 4.56 0.06
N SER A 132 -5.77 3.35 0.45
CA SER A 132 -4.87 2.18 0.48
C SER A 132 -4.97 1.42 -0.84
N ILE A 133 -4.40 1.96 -1.93
CA ILE A 133 -4.24 1.18 -3.19
C ILE A 133 -2.88 0.45 -3.25
N LEU A 134 -2.03 0.57 -2.24
CA LEU A 134 -0.84 -0.26 -2.11
C LEU A 134 -0.76 -0.80 -0.68
N TYR A 135 -1.59 -1.80 -0.38
CA TYR A 135 -1.39 -2.65 0.78
C TYR A 135 -1.31 -4.09 0.26
N SER A 136 -0.13 -4.66 0.40
CA SER A 136 0.25 -5.90 -0.27
C SER A 136 1.32 -6.64 0.50
N GLY A 137 1.44 -6.35 1.80
CA GLY A 137 2.47 -6.94 2.66
C GLY A 137 1.99 -7.98 3.65
N HIS A 138 0.69 -8.31 3.68
CA HIS A 138 0.11 -9.02 4.83
C HIS A 138 -0.85 -10.15 4.43
N ILE A 139 -0.44 -10.97 3.46
CA ILE A 139 -1.00 -12.30 3.26
C ILE A 139 0.16 -13.28 3.05
N MET A 140 0.98 -13.45 4.08
CA MET A 140 1.72 -14.71 4.22
C MET A 140 0.76 -15.73 4.82
N ARG A 141 0.46 -16.78 4.05
CA ARG A 141 -0.15 -18.01 4.56
C ARG A 141 0.91 -18.87 5.23
#